data_AF-A0A0S8DML0-F1
#
_entry.id   AF-A0A0S8DML0-F1
#
_cell.length_a   1.000
_cell.length_b   1.000
_cell.length_c   1.000
_cell.angle_alpha   90.00
_cell.angle_beta   90.00
_cell.angle_gamma   90.00
#
_symmetry.space_group_name_H-M   'P 1'
#
loop_
_entity.id
_entity.type
_entity.pdbx_description
1 polymer ?
#
loop_
_entity_poly.entity_id
_entity_poly.type
_entity_poly.pdbx_seq_one_letter_code
_entity_poly.pdbx_strand_id
1 'polypeptide(L)'
;MVTYDYTATDGDGNTVVGAYDDVGSVGLLRQELNKTGYSLVKARRRKSKKQKSRKVKHAEVVTFIYKFSEMYSAGLSITRSLEVLEEQSDNPAFARIIGDIRGDIENGYSMERSFGKY
;
A
#
# COMPACT_ATOMS: atom_id res chain seq x y z
N MET A 1 6.50 7.39 -1.67
CA MET A 1 6.70 8.56 -0.78
C MET A 1 7.09 8.07 0.61
N VAL A 2 7.95 8.80 1.32
CA VAL A 2 8.48 8.39 2.65
C VAL A 2 8.07 9.44 3.67
N THR A 3 7.42 9.00 4.75
CA THR A 3 7.11 9.85 5.91
C THR A 3 8.36 9.97 6.79
N TYR A 4 8.75 11.19 7.13
CA TYR A 4 9.77 11.47 8.13
C TYR A 4 9.13 12.11 9.35
N ASP A 5 9.33 11.50 10.51
CA ASP A 5 9.04 12.16 11.79
C ASP A 5 10.21 13.12 12.06
N TYR A 6 9.94 14.40 12.27
CA TYR A 6 10.97 15.39 12.52
C TYR A 6 10.72 16.17 13.80
N THR A 7 11.82 16.58 14.42
CA THR A 7 11.87 17.51 15.54
C THR A 7 12.66 18.71 15.06
N ALA A 8 12.02 19.87 15.01
CA ALA A 8 12.66 21.12 14.64
C ALA A 8 12.58 22.13 15.80
N THR A 9 13.51 23.07 15.87
CA THR A 9 13.53 24.15 16.85
C THR A 9 13.34 25.48 16.15
N ASP A 10 12.46 26.31 16.71
CA ASP A 10 12.30 27.70 16.29
C ASP A 10 13.45 28.58 16.83
N GLY A 11 13.62 29.79 16.30
CA GLY A 11 14.59 30.78 16.76
C GLY A 11 14.44 31.17 18.24
N ASP A 12 13.23 31.00 18.79
CA ASP A 12 12.90 31.22 20.21
C ASP A 12 13.15 30.00 21.12
N GLY A 13 13.74 28.91 20.58
CA GLY A 13 14.11 27.72 21.36
C GLY A 13 12.96 26.72 21.58
N ASN A 14 11.78 26.95 21.01
CA ASN A 14 10.64 26.04 21.09
C ASN A 14 10.80 24.85 20.13
N THR A 15 10.68 23.63 20.66
CA THR A 15 10.76 22.40 19.86
C THR A 15 9.40 22.04 19.28
N VAL A 16 9.32 21.96 17.95
CA VAL A 16 8.15 21.51 17.18
C VAL A 16 8.40 20.08 16.71
N VAL A 17 7.49 19.17 17.08
CA VAL A 17 7.48 17.78 16.62
C VAL A 17 6.39 17.66 15.55
N GLY A 18 6.77 17.21 14.35
CA GLY A 18 5.85 17.05 13.23
C GLY A 18 6.15 15.80 12.41
N ALA A 19 5.19 15.40 11.58
CA ALA A 19 5.43 14.43 10.52
C ALA A 19 5.37 15.19 9.19
N TYR A 20 6.40 15.02 8.36
CA TYR A 20 6.38 15.54 6.99
C TYR A 20 6.25 14.35 6.05
N ASP A 21 5.10 14.28 5.40
CA ASP A 21 4.86 13.39 4.27
C ASP A 21 5.39 14.08 3.01
N ASP A 22 6.10 13.31 2.16
CA ASP A 22 6.62 13.76 0.85
C ASP A 22 8.05 14.33 0.80
N VAL A 23 8.96 13.83 1.65
CA VAL A 23 10.40 14.13 1.47
C VAL A 23 11.22 12.89 1.13
N GLY A 24 11.99 12.96 0.04
CA GLY A 24 12.88 11.87 -0.41
C GLY A 24 14.17 11.72 0.41
N SER A 25 14.59 12.77 1.13
CA SER A 25 15.85 12.80 1.88
C SER A 25 15.80 13.78 3.05
N VAL A 26 16.55 13.49 4.12
CA VAL A 26 16.69 14.35 5.31
C VAL A 26 17.21 15.75 4.93
N GLY A 27 18.00 15.85 3.85
CA GLY A 27 18.53 17.13 3.35
C GLY A 27 17.46 18.07 2.82
N LEU A 28 16.48 17.55 2.06
CA LEU A 28 15.35 18.33 1.55
C LEU A 28 14.43 18.76 2.70
N LEU A 29 14.25 17.91 3.71
CA LEU A 29 13.46 18.21 4.90
C LEU A 29 14.09 19.35 5.68
N ARG A 30 15.42 19.36 5.81
CA ARG A 30 16.18 20.47 6.40
C ARG A 30 16.04 21.77 5.60
N GLN A 31 16.06 21.69 4.28
CA GLN A 31 15.92 22.87 3.42
C GLN A 31 14.52 23.49 3.53
N GLU A 32 13.48 22.65 3.54
CA GLU A 32 12.10 23.11 3.65
C GLU A 32 11.81 23.70 5.03
N LEU A 33 12.31 23.05 6.09
CA LEU A 33 12.20 23.57 7.45
C LEU A 33 12.93 24.91 7.61
N ASN A 34 14.14 25.02 7.05
CA ASN A 34 14.89 26.28 7.07
C ASN A 34 14.15 27.41 6.33
N LYS A 35 13.46 27.13 5.20
CA LYS A 35 12.63 28.13 4.50
C LYS A 35 11.47 28.61 5.37
N THR A 36 10.93 27.72 6.20
CA THR A 36 9.84 28.03 7.15
C THR A 36 10.33 28.62 8.48
N GLY A 37 11.64 28.88 8.64
CA GLY A 37 12.23 29.45 9.85
C GLY A 37 12.59 28.44 10.95
N TYR A 38 12.37 27.14 10.72
CA TYR A 38 12.63 26.09 11.69
C TYR A 38 13.95 25.35 11.41
N SER A 39 14.74 25.15 12.45
CA SER A 39 15.99 24.39 12.37
C SER A 39 15.76 22.91 12.70
N LEU A 40 16.07 22.01 11.77
CA LEU A 40 15.91 20.57 12.00
C LEU A 40 16.92 20.06 13.05
N VAL A 41 16.44 19.51 14.16
CA VAL A 41 17.26 18.92 15.24
C VAL A 41 17.41 17.41 15.07
N LYS A 42 16.30 16.71 14.78
CA LYS A 42 16.28 15.25 14.58
C LYS A 42 15.29 14.92 13.48
N ALA A 43 15.70 14.09 12.53
CA ALA A 43 14.81 13.45 11.58
C ALA A 43 14.91 11.94 11.74
N ARG A 44 13.78 11.30 12.01
CA ARG A 44 13.66 9.85 12.02
C ARG A 44 12.79 9.44 10.86
N ARG A 45 13.38 8.67 9.93
CA ARG A 45 12.58 8.02 8.90
C ARG A 45 11.56 7.11 9.58
N ARG A 46 10.28 7.41 9.40
CA ARG A 46 9.24 6.51 9.87
C ARG A 46 9.29 5.30 8.94
N LYS A 47 9.81 4.18 9.44
CA LYS A 47 9.67 2.91 8.72
C LYS A 47 8.17 2.68 8.59
N SER A 48 7.66 2.70 7.36
CA SER A 48 6.28 2.33 7.10
C SER A 48 6.03 1.02 7.84
N LYS A 49 4.99 0.99 8.68
CA LYS A 49 4.55 -0.26 9.32
C LYS A 49 4.27 -1.21 8.18
N LYS A 50 5.20 -2.10 7.84
CA LYS A 50 4.95 -3.21 6.93
C LYS A 50 3.80 -3.97 7.56
N GLN A 51 2.60 -3.79 7.01
CA GLN A 51 1.42 -4.55 7.38
C GLN A 51 1.86 -6.00 7.30
N LYS A 52 1.89 -6.71 8.44
CA LYS A 52 2.31 -8.11 8.48
C LYS A 52 1.37 -8.86 7.54
N SER A 53 1.89 -9.29 6.40
CA SER A 53 1.19 -10.16 5.46
C SER A 53 0.80 -11.42 6.23
N ARG A 54 -0.50 -11.63 6.43
CA ARG A 54 -1.00 -12.84 7.07
C ARG A 54 -1.09 -13.92 5.99
N LYS A 55 -0.77 -15.16 6.36
CA LYS A 55 -0.93 -16.31 5.46
C LYS A 55 -2.40 -16.37 5.01
N VAL A 56 -2.63 -16.61 3.73
CA VAL A 56 -3.98 -16.78 3.17
C VAL A 56 -4.61 -18.03 3.78
N LYS A 57 -5.77 -17.87 4.41
CA LYS A 57 -6.52 -18.99 4.99
C LYS A 57 -7.40 -19.63 3.91
N HIS A 58 -7.66 -20.92 4.05
CA HIS A 58 -8.56 -21.64 3.15
C HIS A 58 -9.96 -21.00 3.07
N ALA A 59 -10.51 -20.52 4.19
CA ALA A 59 -11.80 -19.83 4.22
C ALA A 59 -11.84 -18.55 3.37
N GLU A 60 -10.73 -17.82 3.25
CA GLU A 60 -10.64 -16.63 2.40
C GLU A 60 -10.71 -17.01 0.92
N VAL A 61 -10.07 -18.11 0.52
CA VAL A 61 -10.12 -18.64 -0.85
C VAL A 61 -11.53 -19.09 -1.20
N VAL A 62 -12.20 -19.81 -0.30
CA VAL A 62 -13.60 -20.24 -0.50
C VAL A 62 -14.51 -19.03 -0.70
N THR A 63 -14.37 -18.01 0.16
CA THR A 63 -15.16 -16.77 0.05
C THR A 63 -14.89 -16.04 -1.26
N PHE A 64 -13.63 -15.98 -1.70
CA PHE A 64 -13.24 -15.41 -2.98
C PHE A 64 -13.94 -16.12 -4.16
N ILE A 65 -13.92 -17.46 -4.19
CA ILE A 65 -14.52 -18.23 -5.28
C ILE A 65 -16.04 -17.98 -5.36
N TYR A 66 -16.74 -17.95 -4.21
CA TYR A 66 -18.17 -17.67 -4.20
C TYR A 66 -18.49 -16.27 -4.73
N LYS A 67 -17.80 -15.25 -4.23
CA LYS A 67 -18.01 -13.86 -4.69
C LYS A 67 -17.64 -13.71 -6.18
N PHE A 68 -16.54 -14.32 -6.60
CA PHE A 68 -16.13 -14.32 -8.01
C PHE A 68 -17.19 -14.97 -8.90
N SER A 69 -17.74 -16.12 -8.48
CA SER A 69 -18.80 -16.81 -9.21
C SER A 69 -20.08 -15.98 -9.31
N GLU A 70 -20.46 -15.28 -8.25
CA GLU A 70 -21.63 -14.39 -8.24
C GLU A 70 -21.44 -13.23 -9.21
N MET A 71 -20.28 -12.57 -9.17
CA MET A 71 -19.95 -11.47 -10.08
C MET A 71 -19.88 -11.93 -11.53
N TYR A 72 -19.29 -13.10 -11.77
CA TYR A 72 -19.23 -13.69 -13.10
C TYR A 72 -20.63 -14.02 -13.62
N SER A 73 -21.50 -14.58 -12.77
CA SER A 73 -22.90 -14.89 -13.11
C SER A 73 -23.72 -13.62 -13.37
N ALA A 74 -23.38 -12.52 -12.71
CA ALA A 74 -23.95 -11.19 -12.95
C ALA A 74 -23.43 -10.53 -14.24
N GLY A 75 -22.54 -11.18 -14.99
CA GLY A 75 -22.04 -10.70 -16.28
C GLY A 75 -20.92 -9.67 -16.19
N LEU A 76 -20.28 -9.53 -15.02
CA LEU A 76 -19.10 -8.69 -14.90
C LEU A 76 -17.93 -9.34 -15.64
N SER A 77 -17.07 -8.51 -16.25
CA SER A 77 -15.84 -9.01 -16.84
C SER A 77 -14.93 -9.59 -15.75
N ILE A 78 -14.17 -10.63 -16.11
CA ILE A 78 -13.24 -11.30 -15.20
C ILE A 78 -12.26 -10.32 -14.55
N THR A 79 -11.69 -9.41 -15.34
CA THR A 79 -10.73 -8.41 -14.85
C THR A 79 -11.38 -7.47 -13.83
N ARG A 80 -12.62 -7.04 -14.09
CA ARG A 80 -13.38 -6.20 -13.14
C ARG A 80 -13.75 -6.97 -11.87
N SER A 81 -14.12 -8.24 -12.00
CA SER A 81 -14.38 -9.09 -10.83
C SER A 81 -13.15 -9.23 -9.94
N LEU A 82 -11.97 -9.45 -10.53
CA LEU A 82 -10.72 -9.54 -9.79
C LEU A 82 -10.33 -8.22 -9.13
N GLU A 83 -10.53 -7.09 -9.82
CA GLU A 83 -10.24 -5.75 -9.27
C GLU A 83 -11.08 -5.47 -8.02
N VAL A 84 -12.40 -5.71 -8.07
CA VAL A 84 -13.28 -5.52 -6.91
C VAL A 84 -12.90 -6.46 -5.76
N LEU A 85 -12.52 -7.70 -6.04
CA LEU A 85 -12.11 -8.66 -5.02
C LEU A 85 -10.74 -8.34 -4.42
N GLU A 86 -9.84 -7.73 -5.19
CA GLU A 86 -8.58 -7.16 -4.73
C GLU A 86 -8.85 -6.04 -3.71
N GLU A 87 -9.70 -5.07 -4.08
CA GLU A 87 -10.06 -3.92 -3.23
C GLU A 87 -10.79 -4.32 -1.93
N GLN A 88 -11.66 -5.33 -2.01
CA GLN A 88 -12.43 -5.82 -0.86
C GLN A 88 -11.67 -6.81 0.03
N SER A 89 -10.42 -7.15 -0.29
CA SER A 89 -9.66 -8.14 0.46
C SER A 89 -9.03 -7.54 1.72
N ASP A 90 -9.49 -7.99 2.89
CA ASP A 90 -8.93 -7.57 4.18
C ASP A 90 -7.47 -8.04 4.39
N ASN A 91 -7.06 -9.08 3.66
CA ASN A 91 -5.73 -9.64 3.76
C ASN A 91 -4.82 -9.05 2.68
N PRO A 92 -3.86 -8.18 3.03
CA PRO A 92 -2.99 -7.54 2.05
C PRO A 92 -2.09 -8.53 1.30
N ALA A 93 -1.87 -9.74 1.84
CA ALA A 93 -1.18 -10.79 1.10
C ALA A 93 -2.05 -11.35 -0.02
N PHE A 94 -3.34 -11.55 0.27
CA PHE A 94 -4.28 -12.11 -0.70
C PHE A 94 -4.66 -11.08 -1.77
N ALA A 95 -4.89 -9.81 -1.38
CA ALA A 95 -5.08 -8.71 -2.30
C ALA A 95 -3.98 -8.64 -3.37
N ARG A 96 -2.71 -8.75 -2.94
CA ARG A 96 -1.56 -8.77 -3.87
C ARG A 96 -1.59 -9.94 -4.84
N ILE A 97 -1.94 -11.15 -4.35
CA ILE A 97 -2.05 -12.33 -5.22
C ILE A 97 -3.14 -12.12 -6.27
N ILE A 98 -4.30 -11.58 -5.87
CA ILE A 98 -5.40 -11.28 -6.80
C ILE A 98 -4.97 -10.22 -7.82
N GLY A 99 -4.28 -9.16 -7.39
CA GLY A 99 -3.75 -8.13 -8.26
C GLY A 99 -2.72 -8.64 -9.26
N ASP A 100 -1.82 -9.54 -8.82
CA ASP A 100 -0.87 -10.21 -9.71
C ASP A 100 -1.60 -11.05 -10.78
N ILE A 101 -2.59 -11.86 -10.37
CA ILE A 101 -3.40 -12.68 -11.29
C ILE A 101 -4.16 -11.80 -12.29
N ARG A 102 -4.77 -10.70 -11.81
CA ARG A 102 -5.45 -9.71 -12.65
C ARG A 102 -4.50 -9.13 -13.69
N GLY A 103 -3.31 -8.69 -13.24
CA GLY A 103 -2.28 -8.15 -14.12
C GLY A 103 -1.81 -9.17 -15.17
N ASP A 104 -1.65 -10.43 -14.79
CA ASP A 104 -1.28 -11.49 -15.75
C ASP A 104 -2.37 -11.69 -16.82
N ILE A 105 -3.65 -11.65 -16.44
CA ILE A 105 -4.78 -11.75 -17.38
C ILE A 105 -4.88 -10.51 -18.27
N GLU A 106 -4.68 -9.31 -17.73
CA GLU A 106 -4.63 -8.06 -18.50
C GLU A 106 -3.50 -8.06 -19.54
N ASN A 107 -2.38 -8.72 -19.23
CA ASN A 107 -1.27 -8.93 -20.15
C ASN A 107 -1.51 -10.08 -21.17
N GLY A 108 -2.67 -10.74 -21.13
CA GLY A 108 -3.08 -11.77 -22.09
C GLY A 108 -2.68 -13.20 -21.73
N TYR A 109 -2.23 -13.46 -20.50
CA TYR A 109 -2.00 -14.83 -20.04
C TYR A 109 -3.31 -15.57 -19.73
N SER A 110 -3.32 -16.89 -19.90
CA SER A 110 -4.47 -17.73 -19.59
C SER A 110 -4.73 -17.78 -18.08
N MET A 111 -6.00 -17.90 -17.68
CA MET A 111 -6.38 -18.08 -16.27
C MET A 111 -5.66 -19.24 -15.61
N GLU A 112 -5.61 -20.40 -16.27
CA GLU A 112 -4.94 -21.59 -15.74
C GLU A 112 -3.49 -21.28 -15.33
N ARG A 113 -2.76 -20.56 -16.19
CA ARG A 113 -1.38 -20.17 -15.91
C ARG A 113 -1.31 -19.16 -14.76
N SER A 114 -2.16 -18.14 -14.76
CA SER A 114 -2.14 -17.09 -13.74
C SER A 114 -2.48 -17.64 -12.35
N PHE A 115 -3.52 -18.47 -12.25
CA PHE A 115 -3.92 -19.11 -11.00
C PHE A 115 -2.95 -20.21 -10.56
N GLY A 116 -2.41 -21.02 -11.48
CA GLY A 116 -1.51 -22.13 -11.16
C GLY A 116 -0.13 -21.73 -10.61
N LYS A 117 0.19 -20.43 -10.61
CA LYS A 117 1.40 -19.88 -9.99
C LYS A 117 1.36 -19.90 -8.45
N TYR A 118 0.17 -20.02 -7.86
CA TYR A 118 -0.08 -19.92 -6.41
C TYR A 118 -0.70 -21.20 -5.85
#